data_AF-A0A971HFM1-F1
#
_entry.id   AF-A0A971HFM1-F1
#
_cell.length_a   1.000
_cell.length_b   1.000
_cell.length_c   1.000
_cell.angle_alpha   90.00
_cell.angle_beta   90.00
_cell.angle_gamma   90.00
#
_symmetry.space_group_name_H-M   'P 1'
#
loop_
_entity.id
_entity.type
_entity.pdbx_description
1 polymer ?
#
loop_
_entity_poly.entity_id
_entity_poly.type
_entity_poly.pdbx_seq_one_letter_code
_entity_poly.pdbx_strand_id
1 'polypeptide(L)'
;MGFLKNKICPKCGEEFSFMKASCPACGTKKQNPSARTPANSDTVRTGTAANRRAEENAKWQFIFGLCLVAAVIIAVIVLITTTLKGGYDSPVLEETPSPSQEIEATPSPTPRPTPAPTPNVEWMKITYNNDERTEFLTHVGETTPLGTNHFPIEIEGTVEWSSTDESICTVSSDGLVIGVGRGTATIIARLYNAAVECKVYVD
;
A
#
# COMPACT_ATOMS: atom_id res chain seq x y z
N MET A 1 24.21 44.05 23.70
CA MET A 1 24.31 43.69 25.13
C MET A 1 23.58 42.36 25.32
N GLY A 2 24.33 41.25 25.38
CA GLY A 2 23.72 39.92 25.48
C GLY A 2 23.15 39.69 26.87
N PHE A 3 21.84 39.50 26.96
CA PHE A 3 21.17 39.09 28.19
C PHE A 3 21.62 37.66 28.55
N LEU A 4 22.57 37.54 29.47
CA LEU A 4 22.92 36.27 30.09
C LEU A 4 21.69 35.79 30.85
N LYS A 5 21.14 34.64 30.45
CA LYS A 5 20.02 34.01 31.16
C LYS A 5 20.49 33.66 32.60
N ASN A 6 19.61 33.75 33.58
CA ASN A 6 19.88 33.26 34.94
C ASN A 6 19.21 31.90 35.13
N LYS A 7 19.74 31.07 36.04
CA LYS A 7 19.16 29.77 36.42
C LYS A 7 18.96 29.69 37.93
N ILE A 8 17.92 28.98 38.34
CA ILE A 8 17.60 28.72 39.75
C ILE A 8 18.36 27.47 40.22
N CYS A 9 19.00 27.54 41.39
CA CYS A 9 19.65 26.40 42.01
C CYS A 9 18.59 25.38 42.50
N PRO A 10 18.66 24.08 42.11
CA PRO A 10 17.68 23.09 42.54
C PRO A 10 17.77 22.73 44.04
N LYS A 11 18.88 23.08 44.71
CA LYS A 11 19.05 22.79 46.15
C LYS A 11 18.57 23.93 47.04
N CYS A 12 18.87 25.18 46.69
CA CYS A 12 18.60 26.33 47.56
C CYS A 12 17.71 27.41 46.94
N GLY A 13 17.29 27.29 45.68
CA GLY A 13 16.35 28.23 45.05
C GLY A 13 16.94 29.58 44.62
N GLU A 14 18.23 29.84 44.87
CA GLU A 14 18.91 31.07 44.48
C GLU A 14 19.14 31.16 42.96
N GLU A 15 18.92 32.35 42.38
CA GLU A 15 19.19 32.63 40.98
C GLU A 15 20.65 33.01 40.76
N PHE A 16 21.30 32.37 39.79
CA PHE A 16 22.67 32.69 39.44
C PHE A 16 22.94 32.53 37.94
N SER A 17 23.96 33.23 37.45
CA SER A 17 24.33 33.21 36.03
C SER A 17 24.75 31.81 35.56
N PHE A 18 24.37 31.43 34.33
CA PHE A 18 24.74 30.14 33.72
C PHE A 18 26.26 29.89 33.68
N MET A 19 27.09 30.94 33.65
CA MET A 19 28.55 30.81 33.52
C MET A 19 29.24 30.24 34.77
N LYS A 20 28.57 30.24 35.94
CA LYS A 20 29.15 29.64 37.16
C LYS A 20 28.90 28.13 37.21
N ALA A 21 29.99 27.38 37.43
CA ALA A 21 30.00 25.91 37.50
C ALA A 21 29.37 25.34 38.78
N SER A 22 29.30 26.13 39.84
CA SER A 22 28.68 25.80 41.12
C SER A 22 27.82 26.95 41.64
N CYS A 23 26.81 26.62 42.46
CA CYS A 23 25.99 27.63 43.13
C CYS A 23 26.85 28.39 44.16
N PRO A 24 26.89 29.74 44.13
CA PRO A 24 27.68 30.52 45.09
C PRO A 24 27.09 30.49 46.52
N ALA A 25 25.78 30.29 46.67
CA ALA A 25 25.13 30.29 47.98
C ALA A 25 25.33 28.98 48.75
N CYS A 26 25.19 27.82 48.09
CA CYS A 26 25.23 26.51 48.75
C CYS A 26 26.36 25.57 48.27
N GLY A 27 27.18 26.00 47.32
CA GLY A 27 28.35 25.26 46.84
C GLY A 27 28.05 24.02 46.00
N THR A 28 26.78 23.69 45.70
CA THR A 28 26.46 22.51 44.88
C THR A 28 27.05 22.64 43.48
N LYS A 29 27.93 21.70 43.14
CA LYS A 29 28.46 21.50 41.79
C LYS A 29 27.41 20.83 40.91
N LYS A 30 27.40 21.17 39.61
CA LYS A 30 26.55 20.51 38.61
C LYS A 30 26.90 19.01 38.56
N GLN A 31 26.01 18.15 39.03
CA GLN A 31 26.08 16.73 38.70
C GLN A 31 25.58 16.59 37.26
N ASN A 32 26.43 16.14 36.35
CA ASN A 32 26.03 15.85 34.97
C ASN A 32 25.27 14.51 34.97
N PRO A 33 23.95 14.45 34.72
CA PRO A 33 23.21 13.19 34.81
C PRO A 33 23.51 12.22 33.64
N SER A 34 24.41 12.55 32.71
CA SER A 34 24.67 11.73 31.51
C SER A 34 25.68 10.58 31.67
N ALA A 35 25.98 10.14 32.90
CA ALA A 35 26.84 8.97 33.14
C ALA A 35 26.14 7.84 33.89
N ARG A 36 24.80 7.83 33.90
CA ARG A 36 24.01 6.65 34.29
C ARG A 36 23.38 6.08 33.04
N THR A 37 24.16 5.36 32.25
CA THR A 37 23.60 4.37 31.32
C THR A 37 22.76 3.43 32.19
N PRO A 38 21.45 3.28 31.97
CA PRO A 38 20.75 2.14 32.56
C PRO A 38 21.47 0.91 32.02
N ALA A 39 21.98 0.06 32.91
CA ALA A 39 22.36 -1.28 32.52
C ALA A 39 21.17 -1.85 31.75
N ASN A 40 21.39 -2.26 30.49
CA ASN A 40 20.44 -3.10 29.80
C ASN A 40 20.07 -4.20 30.78
N SER A 41 18.79 -4.29 31.12
CA SER A 41 18.29 -5.39 31.92
C SER A 41 18.67 -6.66 31.16
N ASP A 42 19.71 -7.32 31.65
CA ASP A 42 20.18 -8.60 31.17
C ASP A 42 18.97 -9.53 31.08
N THR A 43 18.71 -10.01 29.88
CA THR A 43 17.92 -11.21 29.61
C THR A 43 16.45 -11.09 30.03
N VAL A 44 15.56 -11.00 29.05
CA VAL A 44 14.75 -12.16 28.64
C VAL A 44 15.28 -13.44 29.30
N ARG A 45 14.90 -13.68 30.56
CA ARG A 45 15.07 -14.98 31.21
C ARG A 45 14.05 -15.92 30.57
N THR A 46 14.43 -16.50 29.43
CA THR A 46 13.73 -17.67 28.88
C THR A 46 13.72 -18.75 29.98
N GLY A 47 12.52 -19.20 30.38
CA GLY A 47 12.36 -20.29 31.35
C GLY A 47 11.70 -19.94 32.69
N THR A 48 11.09 -18.76 32.88
CA THR A 48 10.14 -18.59 34.00
C THR A 48 8.81 -19.27 33.68
N ALA A 49 8.14 -19.84 34.68
CA ALA A 49 6.86 -20.55 34.53
C ALA A 49 5.75 -19.67 33.90
N ALA A 50 5.88 -18.35 33.96
CA ALA A 50 5.01 -17.40 33.28
C ALA A 50 5.17 -17.43 31.75
N ASN A 51 6.40 -17.56 31.23
CA ASN A 51 6.66 -17.61 29.79
C ASN A 51 6.18 -18.92 29.16
N ARG A 52 6.20 -20.04 29.90
CA ARG A 52 5.70 -21.34 29.41
C ARG A 52 4.17 -21.37 29.22
N ARG A 53 3.41 -20.66 30.06
CA ARG A 53 1.95 -20.54 29.94
C ARG A 53 1.52 -19.57 28.82
N ALA A 54 2.33 -18.56 28.53
CA ALA A 54 2.09 -17.64 27.41
C ALA A 54 2.28 -18.35 26.04
N GLU A 55 3.22 -19.27 25.94
CA GLU A 55 3.50 -20.01 24.70
C GLU A 55 2.36 -20.99 24.33
N GLU A 56 1.73 -21.65 25.31
CA GLU A 56 0.58 -22.52 25.07
C GLU A 56 -0.66 -21.74 24.63
N ASN A 57 -0.95 -20.59 25.25
CA ASN A 57 -2.10 -19.75 24.90
C ASN A 57 -1.95 -19.07 23.54
N ALA A 58 -0.73 -18.65 23.17
CA ALA A 58 -0.47 -18.09 21.84
C ALA A 58 -0.62 -19.17 20.75
N LYS A 59 -0.12 -20.39 20.98
CA LYS A 59 -0.26 -21.51 20.04
C LYS A 59 -1.73 -21.84 19.76
N TRP A 60 -2.57 -21.93 20.79
CA TRP A 60 -4.01 -22.15 20.59
C TRP A 60 -4.69 -20.99 19.90
N GLN A 61 -4.35 -19.73 20.19
CA GLN A 61 -4.90 -18.57 19.48
C GLN A 61 -4.52 -18.54 18.00
N PHE A 62 -3.29 -18.94 17.63
CA PHE A 62 -2.90 -19.08 16.23
C PHE A 62 -3.63 -20.24 15.54
N ILE A 63 -3.88 -21.35 16.22
CA ILE A 63 -4.63 -22.49 15.67
C ILE A 63 -6.09 -22.10 15.43
N PHE A 64 -6.77 -21.53 16.42
CA PHE A 64 -8.17 -21.09 16.26
C PHE A 64 -8.29 -19.99 15.20
N GLY A 65 -7.34 -19.06 15.14
CA GLY A 65 -7.27 -18.03 14.10
C GLY A 65 -7.10 -18.61 12.69
N LEU A 66 -6.15 -19.52 12.50
CA LEU A 66 -5.94 -20.19 11.22
C LEU A 66 -7.15 -21.04 10.80
N CYS A 67 -7.79 -21.74 11.73
CA CYS A 67 -9.00 -22.50 11.44
C CYS A 67 -10.16 -21.59 11.01
N LEU A 68 -10.36 -20.43 11.64
CA LEU A 68 -11.40 -19.48 11.24
C LEU A 68 -11.11 -18.87 9.86
N VAL A 69 -9.87 -18.48 9.60
CA VAL A 69 -9.49 -17.93 8.28
C VAL A 69 -9.66 -18.99 7.20
N ALA A 70 -9.25 -20.24 7.44
CA ALA A 70 -9.45 -21.35 6.51
C ALA A 70 -10.95 -21.62 6.25
N ALA A 71 -11.81 -21.56 7.27
CA ALA A 71 -13.25 -21.74 7.11
C ALA A 71 -13.89 -20.64 6.23
N VAL A 72 -13.47 -19.38 6.40
CA VAL A 72 -13.93 -18.26 5.56
C VAL A 72 -13.46 -18.43 4.11
N ILE A 73 -12.21 -18.81 3.89
CA ILE A 73 -11.67 -19.08 2.54
C ILE A 73 -12.45 -20.22 1.87
N ILE A 74 -12.73 -21.30 2.60
CA ILE A 74 -13.54 -22.42 2.06
C ILE A 74 -14.95 -21.95 1.70
N ALA A 75 -15.60 -21.13 2.53
CA ALA A 75 -16.93 -20.60 2.23
C ALA A 75 -16.94 -19.71 0.96
N VAL A 76 -15.89 -18.91 0.75
CA VAL A 76 -15.73 -18.08 -0.46
C VAL A 76 -15.49 -18.94 -1.69
N ILE A 77 -14.65 -19.97 -1.59
CA ILE A 77 -14.42 -20.93 -2.70
C ILE A 77 -15.72 -21.68 -3.04
N VAL A 78 -16.50 -22.09 -2.04
CA VAL A 78 -17.81 -22.73 -2.25
C VAL A 78 -18.77 -21.74 -2.93
N LEU A 79 -18.80 -20.47 -2.49
CA LEU A 79 -19.63 -19.45 -3.13
C LEU A 79 -19.26 -19.28 -4.61
N ILE A 80 -17.96 -19.13 -4.92
CA ILE A 80 -17.45 -19.01 -6.30
C ILE A 80 -17.74 -20.27 -7.12
N THR A 81 -17.60 -21.47 -6.55
CA THR A 81 -17.88 -22.72 -7.28
C THR A 81 -19.38 -22.97 -7.49
N THR A 82 -20.24 -22.50 -6.57
CA THR A 82 -21.70 -22.52 -6.77
C THR A 82 -22.18 -21.50 -7.80
N THR A 83 -21.49 -20.37 -7.96
CA THR A 83 -21.81 -19.38 -9.00
C THR A 83 -21.24 -19.76 -10.37
N LEU A 84 -20.19 -20.58 -10.43
CA LEU A 84 -19.60 -21.06 -11.69
C LEU A 84 -20.19 -22.38 -12.23
N LYS A 85 -21.06 -23.07 -11.47
CA LYS A 85 -21.89 -24.21 -11.95
C LYS A 85 -23.26 -23.73 -12.40
N GLY A 86 -23.26 -22.88 -13.42
CA GLY A 86 -24.45 -22.33 -14.07
C GLY A 86 -24.34 -22.38 -15.59
N GLY A 87 -24.02 -23.55 -16.14
CA GLY A 87 -24.33 -23.97 -17.51
C GLY A 87 -24.88 -25.40 -17.40
N TYR A 88 -25.76 -25.93 -18.24
CA TYR A 88 -25.97 -25.73 -19.67
C TYR A 88 -27.34 -26.38 -19.97
N ASP A 89 -28.26 -25.66 -20.60
CA ASP A 89 -29.33 -26.29 -21.37
C ASP A 89 -29.51 -25.49 -22.65
N SER A 90 -28.95 -26.02 -23.73
CA SER A 90 -29.31 -25.63 -25.09
C SER A 90 -30.51 -26.46 -25.52
N PRO A 91 -31.53 -25.85 -26.13
CA PRO A 91 -32.22 -26.51 -27.21
C PRO A 91 -31.90 -25.81 -28.53
N VAL A 92 -31.23 -26.58 -29.40
CA VAL A 92 -31.27 -26.43 -30.85
C VAL A 92 -32.74 -26.49 -31.29
N LEU A 93 -33.20 -25.50 -32.06
CA LEU A 93 -34.39 -25.63 -32.90
C LEU A 93 -34.14 -24.93 -34.24
N GLU A 94 -34.68 -25.58 -35.26
CA GLU A 94 -34.27 -25.58 -36.65
C GLU A 94 -34.68 -24.33 -37.45
N GLU A 95 -34.05 -24.18 -38.61
CA GLU A 95 -34.27 -23.15 -39.62
C GLU A 95 -35.66 -23.21 -40.28
N THR A 96 -35.96 -22.13 -41.04
CA THR A 96 -36.82 -22.01 -42.25
C THR A 96 -38.12 -21.18 -42.05
N PRO A 97 -38.64 -20.47 -43.08
CA PRO A 97 -38.15 -19.23 -43.69
C PRO A 97 -39.16 -18.06 -43.59
N SER A 98 -38.70 -16.88 -44.03
CA SER A 98 -39.48 -15.64 -44.29
C SER A 98 -40.77 -15.87 -45.11
N PRO A 99 -41.83 -15.07 -44.89
CA PRO A 99 -42.01 -13.91 -45.77
C PRO A 99 -42.44 -12.62 -45.04
N SER A 100 -41.98 -11.51 -45.60
CA SER A 100 -42.32 -10.11 -45.32
C SER A 100 -43.81 -9.83 -45.16
N GLN A 101 -44.20 -8.97 -44.20
CA GLN A 101 -45.12 -7.85 -44.47
C GLN A 101 -44.81 -6.63 -43.58
N GLU A 102 -44.81 -5.51 -44.29
CA GLU A 102 -44.55 -4.12 -43.95
C GLU A 102 -45.79 -3.50 -43.30
N ILE A 103 -45.65 -2.89 -42.12
CA ILE A 103 -46.51 -1.79 -41.68
C ILE A 103 -45.62 -0.72 -41.06
N GLU A 104 -45.45 0.32 -41.85
CA GLU A 104 -44.78 1.58 -41.57
C GLU A 104 -45.47 2.31 -40.40
N ALA A 105 -44.76 2.44 -39.28
CA ALA A 105 -45.04 3.46 -38.27
C ALA A 105 -43.73 4.19 -37.99
N THR A 106 -43.67 5.44 -38.47
CA THR A 106 -42.59 6.41 -38.34
C THR A 106 -41.93 6.41 -36.94
N PRO A 107 -40.64 6.06 -36.79
CA PRO A 107 -39.93 6.31 -35.54
C PRO A 107 -39.67 7.81 -35.43
N SER A 108 -40.24 8.42 -34.38
CA SER A 108 -39.80 9.71 -33.85
C SER A 108 -38.28 9.65 -33.56
N PRO A 109 -37.48 10.69 -33.88
CA PRO A 109 -36.05 10.66 -33.63
C PRO A 109 -35.78 10.59 -32.12
N THR A 110 -35.35 9.43 -31.63
CA THR A 110 -34.77 9.30 -30.30
C THR A 110 -33.55 10.23 -30.20
N PRO A 111 -33.45 11.13 -29.21
CA PRO A 111 -32.27 11.96 -29.06
C PRO A 111 -31.05 11.04 -28.83
N ARG A 112 -30.03 11.20 -29.67
CA ARG A 112 -28.72 10.56 -29.50
C ARG A 112 -28.23 10.88 -28.07
N PRO A 113 -27.86 9.90 -27.24
CA PRO A 113 -27.30 10.19 -25.92
C PRO A 113 -26.06 11.05 -26.14
N THR A 114 -26.06 12.25 -25.54
CA THR A 114 -24.89 13.11 -25.47
C THR A 114 -23.76 12.28 -24.84
N PRO A 115 -22.58 12.15 -25.47
CA PRO A 115 -21.48 11.39 -24.88
C PRO A 115 -21.17 12.00 -23.50
N ALA A 116 -21.12 11.15 -22.47
CA ALA A 116 -20.73 11.57 -21.13
C ALA A 116 -19.34 12.24 -21.21
N PRO A 117 -19.12 13.37 -20.51
CA PRO A 117 -17.83 14.04 -20.55
C PRO A 117 -16.75 13.08 -20.04
N THR A 118 -15.72 12.84 -20.85
CA THR A 118 -14.54 12.08 -20.41
C THR A 118 -13.85 12.85 -19.29
N PRO A 119 -13.58 12.23 -18.12
CA PRO A 119 -12.89 12.89 -17.03
C PRO A 119 -11.45 13.26 -17.42
N ASN A 120 -10.96 14.38 -16.91
CA ASN A 120 -9.62 14.90 -17.16
C ASN A 120 -8.78 14.79 -15.88
N VAL A 121 -7.70 14.01 -15.93
CA VAL A 121 -6.73 13.85 -14.85
C VAL A 121 -5.71 14.99 -14.94
N GLU A 122 -5.54 15.75 -13.86
CA GLU A 122 -4.64 16.90 -13.78
C GLU A 122 -3.18 16.45 -13.60
N TRP A 123 -2.94 15.53 -12.67
CA TRP A 123 -1.64 14.90 -12.50
C TRP A 123 -1.79 13.45 -12.04
N MET A 124 -0.77 12.66 -12.36
CA MET A 124 -0.65 11.26 -11.96
C MET A 124 0.81 10.99 -11.59
N LYS A 125 1.05 10.06 -10.66
CA LYS A 125 2.38 9.64 -10.17
C LYS A 125 2.37 8.16 -9.84
N ILE A 126 3.48 7.47 -10.13
CA ILE A 126 3.70 6.10 -9.66
C ILE A 126 4.27 6.16 -8.25
N THR A 127 3.79 5.27 -7.37
CA THR A 127 4.23 5.18 -5.98
C THR A 127 4.64 3.77 -5.61
N TYR A 128 5.57 3.64 -4.65
CA TYR A 128 5.89 2.41 -3.96
C TYR A 128 5.85 2.68 -2.46
N ASN A 129 5.05 1.92 -1.72
CA ASN A 129 4.84 2.17 -0.28
C ASN A 129 4.44 3.62 0.04
N ASN A 130 3.61 4.24 -0.81
CA ASN A 130 3.15 5.62 -0.72
C ASN A 130 4.20 6.72 -1.01
N ASP A 131 5.42 6.34 -1.38
CA ASP A 131 6.45 7.26 -1.86
C ASP A 131 6.46 7.31 -3.39
N GLU A 132 6.59 8.50 -3.97
CA GLU A 132 6.75 8.67 -5.42
C GLU A 132 8.02 7.99 -5.93
N ARG A 133 7.89 7.22 -7.03
CA ARG A 133 9.00 6.53 -7.67
C ARG A 133 8.97 6.76 -9.18
N THR A 134 10.11 7.19 -9.71
CA THR A 134 10.38 7.32 -11.15
C THR A 134 11.35 6.24 -11.62
N GLU A 135 12.08 5.61 -10.70
CA GLU A 135 12.93 4.46 -10.97
C GLU A 135 13.15 3.59 -9.73
N PHE A 136 13.47 2.31 -9.95
CA PHE A 136 13.90 1.38 -8.89
C PHE A 136 14.69 0.19 -9.46
N LEU A 137 15.35 -0.54 -8.55
CA LEU A 137 16.07 -1.77 -8.84
C LEU A 137 15.33 -2.97 -8.24
N THR A 138 15.31 -4.09 -8.96
CA THR A 138 14.71 -5.36 -8.52
C THR A 138 15.51 -6.54 -9.05
N HIS A 139 15.39 -7.69 -8.40
CA HIS A 139 16.06 -8.91 -8.85
C HIS A 139 15.17 -9.76 -9.78
N VAL A 140 15.79 -10.62 -10.59
CA VAL A 140 15.04 -11.62 -11.37
C VAL A 140 14.19 -12.52 -10.45
N GLY A 141 12.90 -12.63 -10.75
CA GLY A 141 11.90 -13.38 -9.98
C GLY A 141 11.32 -12.63 -8.79
N GLU A 142 11.85 -11.45 -8.45
CA GLU A 142 11.28 -10.60 -7.41
C GLU A 142 10.04 -9.87 -7.91
N THR A 143 9.12 -9.59 -6.98
CA THR A 143 7.85 -8.95 -7.24
C THR A 143 7.73 -7.65 -6.46
N THR A 144 7.49 -6.54 -7.16
CA THR A 144 7.34 -5.20 -6.58
C THR A 144 5.94 -4.65 -6.89
N PRO A 145 5.08 -4.40 -5.89
CA PRO A 145 3.77 -3.79 -6.11
C PRO A 145 3.92 -2.28 -6.33
N LEU A 146 3.53 -1.78 -7.50
CA LEU A 146 3.43 -0.35 -7.76
C LEU A 146 2.00 0.15 -7.58
N GLY A 147 1.87 1.29 -6.93
CA GLY A 147 0.64 2.05 -6.84
C GLY A 147 0.68 3.27 -7.76
N THR A 148 -0.46 3.95 -7.86
CA THR A 148 -0.55 5.24 -8.52
C THR A 148 -1.34 6.21 -7.67
N ASN A 149 -0.93 7.46 -7.65
CA ASN A 149 -1.70 8.55 -7.09
C ASN A 149 -2.05 9.54 -8.20
N HIS A 150 -3.25 10.10 -8.18
CA HIS A 150 -3.71 11.03 -9.20
C HIS A 150 -4.66 12.06 -8.60
N PHE A 151 -4.86 13.16 -9.32
CA PHE A 151 -5.83 14.18 -8.96
C PHE A 151 -6.65 14.61 -10.19
N PRO A 152 -7.96 14.84 -10.03
CA PRO A 152 -8.77 14.64 -8.82
C PRO A 152 -8.99 13.17 -8.44
N ILE A 153 -9.08 12.87 -7.14
CA ILE A 153 -9.25 11.50 -6.60
C ILE A 153 -10.64 10.90 -6.88
N GLU A 154 -11.59 11.74 -7.27
CA GLU A 154 -12.97 11.35 -7.60
C GLU A 154 -13.11 10.69 -8.97
N ILE A 155 -12.02 10.68 -9.77
CA ILE A 155 -12.01 10.04 -11.07
C ILE A 155 -11.98 8.52 -10.88
N GLU A 156 -13.12 7.90 -11.13
CA GLU A 156 -13.22 6.44 -11.20
C GLU A 156 -12.66 5.95 -12.55
N GLY A 157 -11.73 5.00 -12.51
CA GLY A 157 -11.14 4.41 -13.70
C GLY A 157 -10.11 3.34 -13.34
N THR A 158 -9.91 2.39 -14.24
CA THR A 158 -8.85 1.38 -14.10
C THR A 158 -7.57 1.92 -14.72
N VAL A 159 -6.47 1.81 -13.99
CA VAL A 159 -5.14 2.17 -14.50
C VAL A 159 -4.67 1.07 -15.45
N GLU A 160 -4.33 1.45 -16.67
CA GLU A 160 -3.74 0.56 -17.65
C GLU A 160 -2.23 0.53 -17.49
N TRP A 161 -1.68 -0.66 -17.21
CA TRP A 161 -0.26 -0.88 -17.06
C TRP A 161 0.33 -1.56 -18.29
N SER A 162 1.55 -1.18 -18.65
CA SER A 162 2.31 -1.83 -19.73
C SER A 162 3.80 -1.76 -19.47
N SER A 163 4.56 -2.69 -20.03
CA SER A 163 6.03 -2.69 -20.02
C SER A 163 6.56 -2.46 -21.43
N THR A 164 7.68 -1.75 -21.57
CA THR A 164 8.36 -1.61 -22.86
C THR A 164 9.08 -2.89 -23.29
N ASP A 165 9.44 -3.76 -22.35
CA ASP A 165 10.13 -5.03 -22.61
C ASP A 165 9.73 -6.10 -21.58
N GLU A 166 8.77 -6.94 -21.96
CA GLU A 166 8.28 -8.05 -21.14
C GLU A 166 9.29 -9.19 -20.94
N SER A 167 10.37 -9.25 -21.74
CA SER A 167 11.44 -10.24 -21.55
C SER A 167 12.37 -9.87 -20.38
N ILE A 168 12.40 -8.58 -20.02
CA ILE A 168 13.15 -8.05 -18.87
C ILE A 168 12.23 -7.90 -17.66
N CYS A 169 11.03 -7.34 -17.87
CA CYS A 169 10.13 -7.01 -16.77
C CYS A 169 8.67 -7.01 -17.21
N THR A 170 7.80 -7.69 -16.47
CA THR A 170 6.35 -7.74 -16.73
C THR A 170 5.57 -6.98 -15.66
N VAL A 171 4.41 -6.43 -16.01
CA VAL A 171 3.49 -5.78 -15.06
C VAL A 171 2.08 -6.32 -15.25
N SER A 172 1.38 -6.60 -14.15
CA SER A 172 -0.02 -7.02 -14.15
C SER A 172 -1.00 -5.83 -14.17
N SER A 173 -2.29 -6.10 -14.38
CA SER A 173 -3.36 -5.09 -14.31
C SER A 173 -3.45 -4.39 -12.95
N ASP A 174 -2.98 -5.04 -11.88
CA ASP A 174 -3.03 -4.51 -10.51
C ASP A 174 -1.77 -3.71 -10.16
N GLY A 175 -0.86 -3.48 -11.11
CA GLY A 175 0.41 -2.78 -10.88
C GLY A 175 1.50 -3.65 -10.25
N LEU A 176 1.32 -4.97 -10.21
CA LEU A 176 2.35 -5.90 -9.72
C LEU A 176 3.44 -6.10 -10.78
N VAL A 177 4.66 -5.67 -10.49
CA VAL A 177 5.81 -5.74 -11.40
C VAL A 177 6.70 -6.92 -11.03
N ILE A 178 7.12 -7.72 -12.01
CA ILE A 178 7.98 -8.89 -11.82
C ILE A 178 9.21 -8.79 -12.74
N GLY A 179 10.41 -8.96 -12.17
CA GLY A 179 11.64 -9.07 -12.94
C GLY A 179 11.73 -10.44 -13.63
N VAL A 180 11.84 -10.47 -14.96
CA VAL A 180 11.91 -11.70 -15.75
C VAL A 180 13.34 -11.99 -16.22
N GLY A 181 14.07 -10.96 -16.63
CA GLY A 181 15.41 -11.07 -17.19
C GLY A 181 16.25 -9.85 -16.86
N ARG A 182 17.57 -10.02 -16.85
CA ARG A 182 18.50 -8.92 -16.56
C ARG A 182 18.45 -7.84 -17.64
N GLY A 183 18.40 -6.59 -17.22
CA GLY A 183 18.39 -5.46 -18.15
C GLY A 183 17.67 -4.23 -17.60
N THR A 184 17.15 -3.42 -18.51
CA THR A 184 16.39 -2.22 -18.16
C THR A 184 15.10 -2.19 -18.98
N ALA A 185 13.98 -1.98 -18.31
CA ALA A 185 12.66 -1.82 -18.91
C ALA A 185 11.96 -0.60 -18.31
N THR A 186 10.98 -0.05 -19.01
CA THR A 186 10.14 1.05 -18.51
C THR A 186 8.72 0.54 -18.35
N ILE A 187 8.16 0.76 -17.17
CA ILE A 187 6.76 0.53 -16.88
C ILE A 187 5.98 1.81 -17.12
N ILE A 188 4.87 1.71 -17.84
CA ILE A 188 4.00 2.83 -18.19
C ILE A 188 2.63 2.58 -17.57
N ALA A 189 2.14 3.55 -16.78
CA ALA A 189 0.79 3.54 -16.22
C ALA A 189 -0.03 4.65 -16.88
N ARG A 190 -1.24 4.33 -17.36
CA ARG A 190 -2.14 5.27 -18.03
C ARG A 190 -3.51 5.30 -17.35
N LEU A 191 -4.06 6.50 -17.23
CA LEU A 191 -5.42 6.73 -16.73
C LEU A 191 -6.03 7.91 -17.49
N TYR A 192 -7.04 7.63 -18.31
CA TYR A 192 -7.64 8.62 -19.22
C TYR A 192 -6.59 9.36 -20.07
N ASN A 193 -6.42 10.66 -19.86
CA ASN A 193 -5.46 11.51 -20.57
C ASN A 193 -4.09 11.59 -19.90
N ALA A 194 -3.90 11.00 -18.71
CA ALA A 194 -2.63 11.00 -18.00
C ALA A 194 -1.85 9.71 -18.28
N ALA A 195 -0.53 9.85 -18.45
CA ALA A 195 0.41 8.75 -18.59
C ALA A 195 1.69 9.07 -17.83
N VAL A 196 2.22 8.08 -17.11
CA VAL A 196 3.46 8.20 -16.33
C VAL A 196 4.35 6.99 -16.54
N GLU A 197 5.66 7.20 -16.42
CA GLU A 197 6.68 6.20 -16.70
C GLU A 197 7.56 5.98 -15.47
N CYS A 198 7.97 4.73 -15.24
CA CYS A 198 8.91 4.33 -14.19
C CYS A 198 9.97 3.38 -14.77
N LYS A 199 11.24 3.71 -14.59
CA LYS A 199 12.35 2.88 -15.07
C LYS A 199 12.70 1.77 -14.08
N VAL A 200 12.83 0.55 -14.58
CA VAL A 200 13.14 -0.64 -13.79
C VAL A 200 14.47 -1.21 -14.24
N TYR A 201 15.38 -1.37 -13.29
CA TYR A 201 16.66 -2.04 -13.50
C TYR A 201 16.58 -3.43 -12.87
N VAL A 202 16.84 -4.48 -13.67
CA VAL A 202 16.76 -5.88 -13.24
C VAL A 202 18.15 -6.51 -13.25
N ASP A 203 18.59 -7.07 -12.12
CA ASP A 203 19.89 -7.74 -11.93
C ASP A 203 19.81 -9.20 -11.43
#